data_AF-A0A328TLN5-F1
#
_entry.id   AF-A0A328TLN5-F1
#
_cell.length_a   1.000
_cell.length_b   1.000
_cell.length_c   1.000
_cell.angle_alpha   90.00
_cell.angle_beta   90.00
_cell.angle_gamma   90.00
#
_symmetry.space_group_name_H-M   'P 1'
#
loop_
_entity.id
_entity.type
_entity.pdbx_description
1 polymer ?
#
loop_
_entity_poly.entity_id
_entity_poly.type
_entity_poly.pdbx_seq_one_letter_code
_entity_poly.pdbx_strand_id
1 'polypeptide(L)' 'MSVTVIIKFTHTEDGINVEPEINTKADYHCLHEMAHATATIEYARRAAQEINTLLNQRNTHRRH' A
#
# COMPACT_ATOMS: atom_id res chain seq x y z
N MET A 1 5.65 22.37 -0.28
CA MET A 1 6.35 21.63 0.79
C MET A 1 6.46 20.18 0.34
N SER A 2 7.10 19.30 1.10
CA SER A 2 7.26 17.91 0.70
C SER A 2 6.69 17.00 1.78
N VAL A 3 5.76 16.13 1.38
CA VAL A 3 5.33 14.98 2.17
C VAL A 3 6.10 13.78 1.67
N THR A 4 6.66 13.00 2.59
CA THR A 4 7.34 11.75 2.25
C THR A 4 6.41 10.60 2.58
N VAL A 5 6.15 9.74 1.61
CA VAL A 5 5.38 8.51 1.79
C VAL A 5 6.34 7.34 1.80
N ILE A 6 6.32 6.56 2.87
CA ILE A 6 7.04 5.30 2.98
C ILE A 6 6.00 4.18 2.94
N ILE A 7 6.16 3.24 2.01
CA ILE A 7 5.27 2.08 1.91
C ILE A 7 6.12 0.84 2.03
N LYS A 8 5.93 0.12 3.14
CA LYS A 8 6.59 -1.16 3.38
C LYS A 8 5.67 -2.29 2.94
N PHE A 9 6.16 -3.09 2.01
CA PHE A 9 5.50 -4.32 1.57
C PHE A 9 6.19 -5.51 2.22
N THR A 10 5.43 -6.35 2.90
CA THR A 10 5.95 -7.57 3.52
C THR A 10 5.21 -8.78 2.93
N HIS A 11 5.94 -9.69 2.30
CA HIS A 11 5.37 -10.96 1.86
C HIS A 11 5.24 -11.91 3.05
N THR A 12 4.07 -12.52 3.20
CA THR A 12 3.70 -13.48 4.25
C THR A 12 3.06 -14.70 3.60
N GLU A 13 2.76 -15.74 4.39
CA GLU A 13 2.06 -16.94 3.90
C GLU A 13 0.65 -16.62 3.38
N ASP A 14 0.01 -15.59 3.93
CA ASP A 14 -1.33 -15.12 3.56
C ASP A 14 -1.31 -14.07 2.42
N GLY A 15 -0.13 -13.78 1.86
CA GLY A 15 0.08 -12.81 0.79
C GLY A 15 0.88 -11.58 1.23
N ILE A 16 0.70 -10.47 0.53
CA ILE A 16 1.41 -9.21 0.74
C ILE A 16 0.65 -8.35 1.76
N ASN A 17 1.32 -8.01 2.86
CA ASN A 17 0.89 -6.98 3.81
C ASN A 17 1.48 -5.62 3.44
N VAL A 18 0.71 -4.55 3.65
CA VAL A 18 1.09 -3.17 3.31
C VAL A 18 1.02 -2.27 4.53
N GLU A 19 2.17 -1.75 4.95
CA GLU A 19 2.32 -0.84 6.09
C GLU A 19 2.76 0.54 5.58
N PRO A 20 1.85 1.52 5.50
CA PRO A 20 2.19 2.87 5.06
C PRO A 20 2.51 3.80 6.23
N GLU A 21 3.41 4.75 5.97
CA GLU A 21 3.76 5.84 6.87
C GLU A 21 3.84 7.14 6.07
N ILE A 22 3.22 8.20 6.58
CA ILE A 22 3.31 9.54 6.00
C ILE A 22 4.16 10.40 6.94
N ASN A 23 5.32 10.82 6.46
CA ASN A 23 6.21 11.72 7.17
C ASN A 23 6.02 13.16 6.67
N THR A 24 5.63 14.03 7.60
CA THR A 24 5.49 15.47 7.35
C THR A 24 6.46 16.22 8.26
N LYS A 25 7.02 17.35 7.78
CA LYS A 25 7.70 18.29 8.69
C LYS A 25 6.63 19.00 9.52
N ALA A 26 6.95 19.28 10.79
CA ALA A 26 5.99 19.78 11.79
C ALA A 26 5.29 21.09 11.41
N ASP A 27 5.85 21.87 10.48
CA ASP A 27 5.47 23.27 10.29
C ASP A 27 4.83 23.53 8.92
N TYR A 28 3.60 23.04 8.72
CA TYR A 28 2.72 23.24 7.56
C TYR A 28 2.91 22.26 6.37
N HIS A 29 2.00 21.29 6.23
CA HIS A 29 1.74 20.62 4.94
C HIS A 29 0.53 21.27 4.27
N CYS A 30 0.51 21.34 2.94
CA CYS A 30 -0.70 21.79 2.24
C CYS A 30 -1.67 20.60 2.06
N LEU A 31 -2.99 20.90 2.06
CA LEU A 31 -4.02 19.86 1.88
C LEU A 31 -3.82 19.03 0.61
N HIS A 32 -3.30 19.65 -0.46
CA HIS A 32 -3.01 18.97 -1.73
C HIS A 32 -1.94 17.88 -1.58
N GLU A 33 -0.84 18.15 -0.86
CA GLU A 33 0.25 17.18 -0.67
C GLU A 33 -0.22 15.97 0.15
N MET A 34 -1.05 16.20 1.18
CA MET A 34 -1.65 15.12 1.96
C MET A 34 -2.66 14.30 1.15
N ALA A 35 -3.44 14.95 0.28
CA ALA A 35 -4.36 14.25 -0.62
C ALA A 35 -3.62 13.34 -1.59
N HIS A 36 -2.54 13.83 -2.20
CA HIS A 36 -1.68 13.00 -3.05
C HIS A 36 -1.05 11.83 -2.28
N ALA A 37 -0.49 12.08 -1.09
CA ALA A 37 0.10 11.04 -0.26
C ALA A 37 -0.90 9.94 0.12
N THR A 38 -2.12 10.34 0.51
CA THR A 38 -3.20 9.41 0.85
C THR A 38 -3.63 8.58 -0.35
N ALA A 39 -3.79 9.20 -1.52
CA ALA A 39 -4.12 8.49 -2.75
C ALA A 39 -3.04 7.48 -3.14
N THR A 40 -1.75 7.82 -3.02
CA THR A 40 -0.64 6.89 -3.28
C THR A 40 -0.74 5.64 -2.39
N ILE A 41 -1.02 5.82 -1.10
CA ILE A 41 -1.19 4.70 -0.15
C ILE A 41 -2.39 3.84 -0.54
N GLU A 42 -3.49 4.45 -0.95
CA GLU A 42 -4.68 3.74 -1.38
C GLU A 42 -4.42 2.88 -2.61
N TYR A 43 -3.78 3.44 -3.64
CA TYR A 43 -3.44 2.70 -4.85
C TYR A 43 -2.46 1.54 -4.57
N ALA A 44 -1.48 1.75 -3.68
CA ALA A 44 -0.56 0.70 -3.25
C ALA A 44 -1.29 -0.47 -2.56
N ARG A 45 -2.26 -0.16 -1.68
CA ARG A 45 -3.08 -1.19 -1.02
C ARG A 45 -3.95 -1.96 -2.01
N ARG A 46 -4.60 -1.26 -2.95
CA ARG A 46 -5.42 -1.90 -3.99
C ARG A 46 -4.58 -2.85 -4.85
N ALA A 47 -3.40 -2.42 -5.29
CA ALA A 47 -2.49 -3.26 -6.06
C ALA A 47 -2.07 -4.53 -5.28
N ALA A 48 -1.76 -4.40 -3.98
CA ALA A 48 -1.44 -5.57 -3.14
C ALA A 48 -2.63 -6.53 -2.99
N GLN A 49 -3.86 -6.01 -2.85
CA GLN A 49 -5.07 -6.84 -2.79
C GLN A 49 -5.32 -7.61 -4.09
N GLU A 50 -5.11 -6.98 -5.25
CA GLU A 50 -5.21 -7.64 -6.56
C GLU A 50 -4.19 -8.78 -6.67
N ILE A 51 -2.94 -8.54 -6.28
CA ILE A 51 -1.89 -9.57 -6.27
C ILE A 51 -2.26 -10.73 -5.33
N ASN A 52 -2.74 -10.44 -4.12
CA ASN A 52 -3.16 -11.47 -3.16
C ASN A 52 -4.34 -12.30 -3.70
N THR A 53 -5.28 -11.66 -4.39
CA THR A 53 -6.41 -12.36 -5.03
C THR A 53 -5.92 -13.32 -6.11
N LEU A 54 -4.97 -12.89 -6.95
CA LEU A 54 -4.37 -13.73 -7.99
C LEU A 54 -3.58 -14.92 -7.40
N LEU A 55 -2.85 -14.70 -6.30
CA LEU A 55 -2.12 -15.75 -5.59
C LEU A 55 -3.08 -16.80 -5.02
N ASN A 56 -4.17 -16.35 -4.38
CA ASN A 56 -5.17 -17.25 -3.81
C ASN A 56 -5.86 -18.10 -4.87
N GLN A 57 -6.24 -17.51 -6.01
CA GLN A 57 -6.82 -18.25 -7.14
C GLN A 57 -5.86 -19.32 -7.69
N ARG A 58 -4.57 -18.99 -7.86
CA ARG A 58 -3.56 -19.97 -8.29
C ARG A 58 -3.41 -21.12 -7.30
N ASN A 59 -3.45 -20.82 -6.00
CA ASN A 59 -3.35 -21.84 -4.95
C ASN A 59 -4.58 -22.75 -4.90
N THR A 60 -5.77 -22.24 -5.16
CA THR A 60 -6.99 -23.07 -5.25
C THR A 60 -7.00 -23.96 -6.49
N HIS A 61 -6.51 -23.47 -7.63
CA HIS A 61 -6.44 -24.29 -8.87
C HIS A 61 -5.35 -25.36 -8.84
N ARG A 62 -4.32 -25.23 -7.99
CA ARG A 62 -3.30 -26.28 -7.77
C ARG A 62 -3.71 -27.36 -6.77
N ARG A 63 -4.77 -27.15 -6.00
CA ARG A 63 -5.26 -28.09 -4.96
C ARG A 63 -6.38 -29.02 -5.46
N HIS A 64 -6.83 -28.86 -6.70
CA HIS A 64 -7.74 -29.77 -7.41
C HIS A 64 -6.98 -30.60 -8.43
#